data_AF-A0A1E1WI02-F1
#
_entry.id   AF-A0A1E1WI02-F1
#
_cell.length_a   1.000
_cell.length_b   1.000
_cell.length_c   1.000
_cell.angle_alpha   90.00
_cell.angle_beta   90.00
_cell.angle_gamma   90.00
#
_symmetry.space_group_name_H-M   'P 1'
#
loop_
_entity.id
_entity.type
_entity.pdbx_description
1 polymer ?
#
loop_
_entity_poly.entity_id
_entity_poly.type
_entity_poly.pdbx_seq_one_letter_code
_entity_poly.pdbx_strand_id
1 'polypeptide(L)'
;MAPPQPKAAAKPAAAPAGGVKKAKVGKPRNYDLGNGVVRFSQSKMFHKKAKYKFVGKKNPKAEKPKKPTTVVKQIGGEKNGGTRTVLLRRRRSFYPTQDKIRTSSHHKTFSKHVRRTRPNLTPGTVCILLAGRHAGKRVVLVGVLPSGLLLVTGPFAFNSCPLRRVPQRYVIGTSTKVDLGDFKLPAHLDDTYFKKNKKSVKRSVKRKQGEDIFATKKEKYVPSEQRKADQKSVDEAVIKAIGKRTDKKLLRGYLKSAFGLRSSQYPHRLRF
;
A
#
# COMPACT_ATOMS: atom_id res chain seq x y z
N MET A 1 40.78 -3.18 -42.60
CA MET A 1 41.29 -3.02 -41.22
C MET A 1 40.18 -2.47 -40.35
N ALA A 2 39.57 -3.32 -39.52
CA ALA A 2 38.46 -2.94 -38.65
C ALA A 2 38.97 -2.10 -37.45
N PRO A 3 38.17 -1.13 -36.95
CA PRO A 3 38.60 -0.25 -35.87
C PRO A 3 38.69 -1.00 -34.52
N PRO A 4 39.72 -0.72 -33.71
CA PRO A 4 39.92 -1.35 -32.40
C PRO A 4 38.81 -0.97 -31.41
N GLN A 5 38.34 -1.97 -30.67
CA GLN A 5 37.35 -1.87 -29.60
C GLN A 5 37.82 -0.94 -28.46
N PRO A 6 36.93 -0.14 -27.83
CA PRO A 6 37.30 0.71 -26.71
C PRO A 6 37.58 -0.13 -25.44
N LYS A 7 38.75 0.10 -24.83
CA LYS A 7 39.14 -0.48 -23.53
C LYS A 7 38.08 -0.19 -22.47
N ALA A 8 37.58 -1.24 -21.82
CA ALA A 8 36.66 -1.15 -20.70
C ALA A 8 37.31 -0.36 -19.54
N ALA A 9 36.71 0.76 -19.15
CA ALA A 9 37.11 1.53 -17.98
C ALA A 9 36.92 0.68 -16.71
N ALA A 10 37.99 0.53 -15.93
CA ALA A 10 37.97 -0.16 -14.65
C ALA A 10 36.90 0.45 -13.73
N LYS A 11 36.01 -0.40 -13.21
CA LYS A 11 35.07 0.00 -12.15
C LYS A 11 35.87 0.47 -10.93
N PRO A 12 35.55 1.63 -10.34
CA PRO A 12 36.18 2.05 -9.09
C PRO A 12 35.89 1.01 -8.00
N ALA A 13 36.93 0.68 -7.24
CA ALA A 13 36.89 -0.27 -6.14
C ALA A 13 35.73 0.05 -5.17
N ALA A 14 34.99 -0.99 -4.79
CA ALA A 14 33.92 -0.90 -3.82
C ALA A 14 34.48 -0.37 -2.49
N ALA A 15 33.87 0.71 -2.00
CA ALA A 15 34.18 1.25 -0.68
C ALA A 15 34.07 0.14 0.39
N PRO A 16 34.98 0.09 1.38
CA PRO A 16 34.94 -0.92 2.43
C PRO A 16 33.58 -0.86 3.14
N ALA A 17 32.98 -2.05 3.31
CA ALA A 17 31.70 -2.29 3.96
C ALA A 17 31.75 -2.00 5.47
N GLY A 18 32.09 -0.78 5.87
CA GLY A 18 31.96 -0.25 7.22
C GLY A 18 30.58 0.35 7.44
N GLY A 19 29.52 -0.39 7.12
CA GLY A 19 28.16 0.05 7.42
C GLY A 19 27.99 0.17 8.94
N VAL A 20 27.84 1.38 9.46
CA VAL A 20 27.42 1.62 10.85
C VAL A 20 26.18 0.76 11.10
N LYS A 21 26.34 -0.35 11.83
CA LYS A 21 25.23 -1.22 12.23
C LYS A 21 24.20 -0.30 12.89
N LYS A 22 23.04 -0.12 12.24
CA LYS A 22 21.93 0.65 12.84
C LYS A 22 21.73 0.09 14.25
N ALA A 23 21.88 0.93 15.26
CA ALA A 23 21.68 0.52 16.65
C ALA A 23 20.34 -0.21 16.73
N LYS A 24 20.35 -1.45 17.25
CA LYS A 24 19.12 -2.20 17.52
C LYS A 24 18.32 -1.36 18.52
N VAL A 25 17.34 -0.61 18.04
CA VAL A 25 16.46 0.18 18.90
C VAL A 25 15.67 -0.82 19.74
N GLY A 26 16.03 -0.94 21.01
CA GLY A 26 15.33 -1.83 21.94
C GLY A 26 13.88 -1.43 22.13
N LYS A 27 13.08 -2.32 22.73
CA LYS A 27 11.71 -2.01 23.15
C LYS A 27 11.70 -0.76 24.05
N PRO A 28 10.68 0.11 23.96
CA PRO A 28 10.60 1.28 24.82
C PRO A 28 10.59 0.86 26.29
N ARG A 29 11.48 1.44 27.09
CA ARG A 29 11.63 1.15 28.53
C ARG A 29 10.39 1.50 29.36
N ASN A 30 9.51 2.34 28.81
CA ASN A 30 8.20 2.67 29.35
C ASN A 30 7.15 2.23 28.36
N TYR A 31 6.13 1.54 28.83
CA TYR A 31 5.05 1.04 27.99
C TYR A 31 3.74 1.75 28.33
N ASP A 32 2.88 1.82 27.34
CA ASP A 32 1.57 2.47 27.40
C ASP A 32 0.60 1.58 28.21
N LEU A 33 -0.05 2.17 29.22
CA LEU A 33 -1.12 1.54 29.98
C LEU A 33 -2.49 1.73 29.29
N GLY A 34 -2.56 2.60 28.28
CA GLY A 34 -3.79 3.02 27.61
C GLY A 34 -3.99 4.53 27.71
N ASN A 35 -4.67 5.10 26.72
CA ASN A 35 -5.05 6.53 26.67
C ASN A 35 -3.88 7.53 26.76
N GLY A 36 -2.66 7.13 26.38
CA GLY A 36 -1.48 8.00 26.39
C GLY A 36 -0.81 8.12 27.76
N VAL A 37 -1.25 7.33 28.75
CA VAL A 37 -0.63 7.26 30.06
C VAL A 37 0.35 6.08 30.10
N VAL A 38 1.59 6.35 30.52
CA VAL A 38 2.67 5.36 30.58
C VAL A 38 2.92 4.89 32.00
N ARG A 39 3.40 3.65 32.17
CA ARG A 39 3.56 3.03 33.51
C ARG A 39 4.47 3.79 34.48
N PHE A 40 5.61 4.30 34.01
CA PHE A 40 6.60 4.93 34.87
C PHE A 40 6.57 6.46 34.76
N SER A 41 6.69 7.13 35.91
CA SER A 41 6.86 8.58 36.01
C SER A 41 8.17 9.07 35.39
N GLN A 42 8.28 10.39 35.18
CA GLN A 42 9.47 11.00 34.58
C GLN A 42 10.74 10.79 35.42
N SER A 43 10.65 10.88 36.76
CA SER A 43 11.77 10.66 37.69
C SER A 43 12.29 9.22 37.62
N LYS A 44 11.39 8.24 37.69
CA LYS A 44 11.76 6.82 37.55
C LYS A 44 12.38 6.54 36.17
N MET A 45 11.87 7.18 35.12
CA MET A 45 12.44 7.08 33.77
C MET A 45 13.81 7.74 33.63
N PHE A 46 14.11 8.80 34.39
CA PHE A 46 15.42 9.43 34.43
C PHE A 46 16.49 8.46 34.95
N HIS A 47 16.21 7.78 36.08
CA HIS A 47 17.11 6.76 36.63
C HIS A 47 17.20 5.52 35.76
N LYS A 48 16.07 5.00 35.25
CA LYS A 48 16.06 3.83 34.33
C LYS A 48 16.80 4.10 33.01
N LYS A 49 16.83 5.36 32.55
CA LYS A 49 17.62 5.75 31.37
C LYS A 49 19.08 6.07 31.70
N ALA A 50 19.47 5.99 32.97
CA ALA A 50 20.77 6.39 33.48
C ALA A 50 21.17 7.81 33.05
N LYS A 51 20.20 8.70 32.87
CA LYS A 51 20.45 10.07 32.39
C LYS A 51 21.35 10.85 33.34
N TYR A 52 21.28 10.56 34.65
CA TYR A 52 22.16 11.14 35.67
C TYR A 52 23.65 11.00 35.35
N LYS A 53 24.08 9.91 34.68
CA LYS A 53 25.49 9.69 34.31
C LYS A 53 26.01 10.63 33.21
N PHE A 54 25.10 11.34 32.55
CA PHE A 54 25.38 12.22 31.40
C PHE A 54 25.05 13.69 31.69
N VAL A 55 24.58 14.01 32.89
CA VAL A 55 24.38 15.40 33.32
C VAL A 55 25.74 16.09 33.37
N GLY A 56 25.86 17.27 32.76
CA GLY A 56 27.10 18.05 32.72
C GLY A 56 28.13 17.62 31.68
N LYS A 57 28.01 16.44 31.06
CA LYS A 57 28.92 16.00 29.99
C LYS A 57 28.62 16.74 28.68
N LYS A 58 29.55 17.56 28.21
CA LYS A 58 29.48 18.21 26.89
C LYS A 58 30.15 17.32 25.86
N ASN A 59 29.39 16.83 24.89
CA ASN A 59 29.98 16.20 23.71
C ASN A 59 30.46 17.31 22.76
N PRO A 60 31.68 17.21 22.20
CA PRO A 60 32.13 18.16 21.19
C PRO A 60 31.15 18.15 20.02
N LYS A 61 30.72 19.34 19.61
CA LYS A 61 29.77 19.49 18.50
C LYS A 61 30.52 19.13 17.21
N ALA A 62 30.24 17.94 16.67
CA ALA A 62 30.79 17.54 15.38
C ALA A 62 30.50 18.62 14.33
N GLU A 63 31.54 19.16 13.71
CA GLU A 63 31.41 20.13 12.63
C GLU A 63 30.66 19.47 11.48
N LYS A 64 29.43 19.93 11.23
CA LYS A 64 28.65 19.44 10.10
C LYS A 64 29.23 20.07 8.83
N PRO A 65 29.67 19.28 7.84
CA PRO A 65 30.18 19.85 6.60
C PRO A 65 29.10 20.71 5.95
N LYS A 66 29.44 21.95 5.58
CA LYS A 66 28.55 22.85 4.86
C LYS A 66 28.25 22.23 3.50
N LYS A 67 26.96 22.08 3.17
CA LYS A 67 26.56 21.59 1.84
C LYS A 67 27.04 22.60 0.79
N PRO A 68 27.76 22.19 -0.27
CA PRO A 68 28.23 23.11 -1.29
C PRO A 68 27.03 23.72 -2.04
N THR A 69 27.11 25.01 -2.32
CA THR A 69 26.08 25.76 -3.08
C THR A 69 26.45 25.87 -4.56
N THR A 70 27.75 25.81 -4.85
CA THR A 70 28.35 25.97 -6.17
C THR A 70 29.19 24.75 -6.53
N VAL A 71 29.32 24.50 -7.83
CA VAL A 71 30.20 23.49 -8.42
C VAL A 71 31.07 24.18 -9.47
N VAL A 72 32.37 23.96 -9.40
CA VAL A 72 33.31 24.39 -10.44
C VAL A 72 33.16 23.42 -11.62
N LYS A 73 32.71 23.93 -12.76
CA LYS A 73 32.61 23.18 -14.01
C LYS A 73 33.79 23.54 -14.89
N GLN A 74 34.47 22.54 -15.44
CA GLN A 74 35.44 22.77 -16.49
C GLN A 74 34.73 23.17 -17.78
N ILE A 75 35.30 24.15 -18.49
CA ILE A 75 34.79 24.66 -19.76
C ILE A 75 35.87 24.44 -20.81
N GLY A 76 35.48 23.86 -21.94
CA GLY A 76 36.36 23.62 -23.08
C GLY A 76 36.63 24.88 -23.92
N GLY A 77 37.78 24.89 -24.59
CA GLY A 77 38.22 25.93 -25.52
C GLY A 77 39.49 26.65 -25.03
N GLU A 78 40.48 26.78 -25.92
CA GLU A 78 41.83 27.28 -25.61
C GLU A 78 41.87 28.71 -25.04
N LYS A 79 40.83 29.52 -25.32
CA LYS A 79 40.71 30.92 -24.84
C LYS A 79 39.62 31.13 -23.79
N ASN A 80 39.08 30.07 -23.18
CA ASN A 80 37.86 30.13 -22.36
C ASN A 80 38.10 30.03 -20.82
N GLY A 81 39.37 30.09 -20.39
CA GLY A 81 39.73 30.18 -18.96
C GLY A 81 39.52 28.92 -18.12
N GLY A 82 39.21 27.78 -18.75
CA GLY A 82 39.26 26.44 -18.15
C GLY A 82 38.16 26.07 -17.14
N THR A 83 37.71 26.98 -16.26
CA THR A 83 36.69 26.68 -15.24
C THR A 83 35.67 27.80 -15.03
N ARG A 84 34.44 27.44 -14.66
CA ARG A 84 33.43 28.39 -14.14
C ARG A 84 32.71 27.84 -12.92
N THR A 85 32.50 28.71 -11.95
CA THR A 85 31.70 28.40 -10.75
C THR A 85 30.21 28.53 -11.08
N VAL A 86 29.46 27.43 -10.97
CA VAL A 86 28.02 27.38 -11.30
C VAL A 86 27.20 26.97 -10.08
N LEU A 87 26.09 27.66 -9.83
CA LEU A 87 25.12 27.28 -8.79
C LEU A 87 24.50 25.91 -9.06
N LEU A 88 24.43 25.06 -8.03
CA LEU A 88 23.78 23.73 -8.11
C LEU A 88 22.29 23.83 -8.44
N ARG A 89 21.62 24.85 -7.92
CA ARG A 89 20.22 25.15 -8.21
C ARG A 89 20.12 26.53 -8.81
N ARG A 90 19.77 26.61 -10.09
CA ARG A 90 19.52 27.89 -10.77
C ARG A 90 18.37 28.64 -10.09
N ARG A 91 18.47 29.96 -10.07
CA ARG A 91 17.40 30.85 -9.61
C ARG A 91 16.20 30.75 -10.56
N ARG A 92 15.00 31.02 -10.06
CA ARG A 92 13.79 31.07 -10.88
C ARG A 92 13.85 32.32 -11.75
N SER A 93 13.52 32.20 -13.04
CA SER A 93 13.40 33.35 -13.95
C SER A 93 12.07 34.08 -13.80
N PHE A 94 11.02 33.37 -13.35
CA PHE A 94 9.68 33.92 -13.16
C PHE A 94 9.30 33.93 -11.67
N TYR A 95 8.80 35.07 -11.21
CA TYR A 95 8.23 35.26 -9.88
C TYR A 95 6.75 35.64 -10.02
N PRO A 96 5.84 35.02 -9.25
CA PRO A 96 4.46 35.46 -9.23
C PRO A 96 4.37 36.85 -8.58
N THR A 97 3.39 37.66 -8.99
CA THR A 97 3.13 38.99 -8.39
C THR A 97 2.65 38.88 -6.94
N GLN A 98 2.04 37.76 -6.57
CA GLN A 98 1.61 37.46 -5.20
C GLN A 98 2.04 36.05 -4.79
N ASP A 99 2.53 35.92 -3.57
CA ASP A 99 2.85 34.63 -2.99
C ASP A 99 1.58 33.85 -2.63
N LYS A 100 1.60 32.55 -2.91
CA LYS A 100 0.50 31.67 -2.50
C LYS A 100 0.53 31.49 -0.98
N ILE A 101 -0.60 31.75 -0.34
CA ILE A 101 -0.81 31.47 1.08
C ILE A 101 -0.49 29.99 1.35
N ARG A 102 0.46 29.72 2.24
CA ARG A 102 0.86 28.36 2.60
C ARG A 102 -0.10 27.81 3.65
N THR A 103 -0.76 26.70 3.35
CA THR A 103 -1.57 25.99 4.33
C THR A 103 -0.69 25.11 5.22
N SER A 104 -1.05 24.99 6.50
CA SER A 104 -0.39 24.05 7.41
C SER A 104 -0.70 22.61 6.98
N SER A 105 0.34 21.78 6.87
CA SER A 105 0.18 20.38 6.47
C SER A 105 -0.26 19.53 7.66
N HIS A 106 -1.37 18.82 7.53
CA HIS A 106 -1.68 17.74 8.46
C HIS A 106 -0.61 16.65 8.38
N HIS A 107 0.03 16.33 9.51
CA HIS A 107 1.21 15.44 9.56
C HIS A 107 0.95 13.98 9.17
N LYS A 108 -0.31 13.54 9.04
CA LYS A 108 -0.67 12.15 8.76
C LYS A 108 -1.30 12.03 7.37
N THR A 109 -0.56 11.44 6.45
CA THR A 109 -1.06 11.04 5.13
C THR A 109 -1.82 9.71 5.23
N PHE A 110 -2.72 9.43 4.28
CA PHE A 110 -3.49 8.17 4.24
C PHE A 110 -2.62 6.91 4.36
N SER A 111 -1.43 6.91 3.75
CA SER A 111 -0.48 5.79 3.86
C SER A 111 -0.02 5.47 5.29
N LYS A 112 -0.09 6.44 6.21
CA LYS A 112 0.30 6.31 7.62
C LYS A 112 -0.89 6.10 8.56
N HIS A 113 -2.11 5.98 8.02
CA HIS A 113 -3.30 5.75 8.84
C HIS A 113 -3.29 4.32 9.38
N VAL A 114 -3.62 4.17 10.67
CA VAL A 114 -3.86 2.87 11.29
C VAL A 114 -5.11 2.25 10.66
N ARG A 115 -5.01 1.00 10.20
CA ARG A 115 -6.14 0.26 9.63
C ARG A 115 -6.78 -0.57 10.72
N ARG A 116 -8.08 -0.39 10.93
CA ARG A 116 -8.89 -1.17 11.87
C ARG A 116 -9.96 -1.92 11.11
N THR A 117 -10.03 -3.22 11.32
CA THR A 117 -11.12 -4.05 10.80
C THR A 117 -12.15 -4.31 11.90
N ARG A 118 -13.41 -4.51 11.49
CA ARG A 118 -14.45 -4.91 12.45
C ARG A 118 -14.14 -6.31 12.98
N PRO A 119 -14.45 -6.60 14.26
CA PRO A 119 -14.13 -7.89 14.87
C PRO A 119 -14.86 -9.08 14.22
N ASN A 120 -16.03 -8.87 13.62
CA ASN A 120 -16.74 -9.93 12.90
C ASN A 120 -16.10 -10.31 11.55
N LEU A 121 -15.18 -9.49 11.03
CA LEU A 121 -14.53 -9.69 9.74
C LEU A 121 -13.16 -10.32 9.93
N THR A 122 -13.16 -11.63 10.14
CA THR A 122 -11.97 -12.47 10.20
C THR A 122 -11.75 -13.19 8.87
N PRO A 123 -10.50 -13.51 8.48
CA PRO A 123 -10.26 -14.38 7.32
C PRO A 123 -11.10 -15.67 7.43
N GLY A 124 -11.77 -16.04 6.33
CA GLY A 124 -12.72 -17.14 6.27
C GLY A 124 -14.19 -16.75 6.50
N THR A 125 -14.49 -15.56 7.06
CA THR A 125 -15.87 -15.11 7.25
C THR A 125 -16.60 -14.94 5.93
N VAL A 126 -17.82 -15.46 5.83
CA VAL A 126 -18.69 -15.20 4.69
C VAL A 126 -19.25 -13.78 4.81
N CYS A 127 -19.28 -13.09 3.68
CA CYS A 127 -19.53 -11.67 3.56
C CYS A 127 -20.64 -11.45 2.53
N ILE A 128 -21.63 -10.62 2.83
CA ILE A 128 -22.62 -10.16 1.86
C ILE A 128 -22.16 -8.82 1.31
N LEU A 129 -21.99 -8.73 -0.01
CA LEU A 129 -21.66 -7.48 -0.69
C LEU A 129 -22.89 -6.60 -0.84
N LEU A 130 -22.81 -5.33 -0.44
CA LEU A 130 -23.94 -4.40 -0.54
C LEU A 130 -23.87 -3.48 -1.76
N ALA A 131 -22.68 -3.24 -2.31
CA ALA A 131 -22.49 -2.25 -3.36
C ALA A 131 -21.69 -2.78 -4.56
N GLY A 132 -21.98 -2.20 -5.73
CA GLY A 132 -21.32 -2.50 -7.00
C GLY A 132 -21.96 -3.66 -7.76
N ARG A 133 -21.31 -4.10 -8.85
CA ARG A 133 -21.85 -5.12 -9.77
C ARG A 133 -22.16 -6.48 -9.12
N HIS A 134 -21.54 -6.76 -7.97
CA HIS A 134 -21.69 -8.02 -7.24
C HIS A 134 -22.52 -7.84 -5.96
N ALA A 135 -23.34 -6.78 -5.85
CA ALA A 135 -24.23 -6.57 -4.72
C ALA A 135 -25.20 -7.77 -4.55
N GLY A 136 -25.54 -8.08 -3.31
CA GLY A 136 -26.32 -9.27 -2.92
C GLY A 136 -25.52 -10.57 -2.90
N LYS A 137 -24.38 -10.66 -3.60
CA LYS A 137 -23.60 -11.92 -3.61
C LYS A 137 -22.97 -12.20 -2.24
N ARG A 138 -22.93 -13.48 -1.88
CA ARG A 138 -22.27 -14.01 -0.68
C ARG A 138 -20.89 -14.52 -1.03
N VAL A 139 -19.87 -14.06 -0.31
CA VAL A 139 -18.49 -14.10 -0.76
C VAL A 139 -17.58 -14.37 0.43
N VAL A 140 -16.45 -15.07 0.25
CA VAL A 140 -15.56 -15.42 1.36
C VAL A 140 -14.47 -14.35 1.52
N LEU A 141 -14.24 -13.88 2.74
CA LEU A 141 -13.14 -12.99 3.08
C LEU A 141 -11.84 -13.79 3.12
N VAL A 142 -10.87 -13.46 2.26
CA VAL A 142 -9.58 -14.16 2.21
C VAL A 142 -8.54 -13.44 3.07
N GLY A 143 -8.61 -12.11 3.14
CA GLY A 143 -7.80 -11.33 4.07
C GLY A 143 -7.96 -9.82 3.90
N VAL A 144 -7.06 -9.08 4.53
CA VAL A 144 -7.12 -7.61 4.61
C VAL A 144 -5.85 -7.03 4.03
N LEU A 145 -5.99 -6.10 3.09
CA LEU A 145 -4.86 -5.47 2.42
C LEU A 145 -4.27 -4.31 3.24
N PRO A 146 -3.03 -3.86 2.95
CA PRO A 146 -2.39 -2.75 3.63
C PRO A 146 -3.19 -1.43 3.60
N SER A 147 -4.00 -1.21 2.56
CA SER A 147 -4.93 -0.07 2.47
C SER A 147 -6.12 -0.13 3.44
N GLY A 148 -6.34 -1.26 4.12
CA GLY A 148 -7.53 -1.56 4.93
C GLY A 148 -8.75 -2.01 4.11
N LEU A 149 -8.58 -2.24 2.81
CA LEU A 149 -9.61 -2.89 1.99
C LEU A 149 -9.61 -4.39 2.22
N LEU A 150 -10.78 -4.99 2.17
CA LEU A 150 -10.97 -6.43 2.28
C LEU A 150 -10.68 -7.08 0.92
N LEU A 151 -9.89 -8.14 0.92
CA LEU A 151 -9.71 -9.00 -0.24
C LEU A 151 -10.65 -10.19 -0.13
N VAL A 152 -11.56 -10.28 -1.09
CA VAL A 152 -12.72 -11.14 -1.03
C VAL A 152 -12.75 -12.00 -2.31
N THR A 153 -13.06 -13.29 -2.19
CA THR A 153 -13.29 -14.20 -3.32
C THR A 153 -14.62 -14.93 -3.19
N GLY A 154 -15.41 -14.93 -4.26
CA GLY A 154 -16.58 -15.78 -4.35
C GLY A 154 -16.19 -16.84 -5.34
N PRO A 155 -15.88 -18.07 -4.90
CA PRO A 155 -15.27 -19.06 -5.76
C PRO A 155 -15.90 -18.99 -7.15
N PHE A 156 -15.10 -18.68 -8.17
CA PHE A 156 -15.64 -18.10 -9.41
C PHE A 156 -16.65 -19.04 -10.09
N ALA A 157 -16.46 -20.36 -9.89
CA ALA A 157 -17.36 -21.43 -10.28
C ALA A 157 -18.75 -21.40 -9.62
N PHE A 158 -18.90 -20.78 -8.45
CA PHE A 158 -20.17 -20.71 -7.71
C PHE A 158 -20.96 -19.46 -8.06
N ASN A 159 -20.38 -18.27 -7.94
CA ASN A 159 -21.12 -17.01 -8.04
C ASN A 159 -20.49 -15.98 -8.98
N SER A 160 -19.46 -16.36 -9.73
CA SER A 160 -18.77 -15.51 -10.71
C SER A 160 -18.27 -14.17 -10.13
N CYS A 161 -17.93 -14.13 -8.84
CA CYS A 161 -17.32 -12.98 -8.19
C CYS A 161 -15.81 -13.21 -8.08
N PRO A 162 -14.99 -12.61 -8.95
CA PRO A 162 -13.54 -12.81 -8.90
C PRO A 162 -12.94 -12.21 -7.62
N LEU A 163 -11.67 -12.50 -7.38
CA LEU A 163 -10.83 -11.82 -6.40
C LEU A 163 -10.94 -10.31 -6.55
N ARG A 164 -11.48 -9.67 -5.52
CA ARG A 164 -11.82 -8.26 -5.57
C ARG A 164 -11.59 -7.59 -4.23
N ARG A 165 -11.11 -6.36 -4.30
CA ARG A 165 -11.02 -5.45 -3.16
C ARG A 165 -12.36 -4.79 -2.89
N VAL A 166 -12.80 -4.84 -1.64
CA VAL A 166 -14.06 -4.23 -1.21
C VAL A 166 -13.83 -3.43 0.08
N PRO A 167 -14.36 -2.21 0.19
CA PRO A 167 -14.30 -1.48 1.44
C PRO A 167 -15.24 -2.11 2.47
N GLN A 168 -14.78 -2.21 3.71
CA GLN A 168 -15.51 -2.80 4.82
C GLN A 168 -16.92 -2.22 5.06
N ARG A 169 -17.13 -0.94 4.72
CA ARG A 169 -18.42 -0.24 4.90
C ARG A 169 -19.56 -0.84 4.06
N TYR A 170 -19.24 -1.46 2.93
CA TYR A 170 -20.22 -2.04 2.01
C TYR A 170 -20.31 -3.56 2.13
N VAL A 171 -19.97 -4.09 3.31
CA VAL A 171 -19.96 -5.52 3.60
C VAL A 171 -20.68 -5.81 4.91
N ILE A 172 -21.61 -6.77 4.87
CA ILE A 172 -22.14 -7.40 6.07
C ILE A 172 -21.32 -8.68 6.31
N GLY A 173 -20.61 -8.75 7.43
CA GLY A 173 -19.97 -9.98 7.87
C GLY A 173 -20.99 -10.85 8.59
N THR A 174 -21.21 -12.06 8.09
CA THR A 174 -22.12 -13.03 8.69
C THR A 174 -21.42 -13.83 9.79
N SER A 175 -22.21 -14.54 10.58
CA SER A 175 -21.77 -15.50 11.60
C SER A 175 -21.09 -16.74 11.00
N THR A 176 -21.40 -17.06 9.75
CA THR A 176 -20.82 -18.21 9.04
C THR A 176 -19.35 -17.98 8.67
N LYS A 177 -18.48 -18.90 9.12
CA LYS A 177 -17.04 -18.88 8.85
C LYS A 177 -16.59 -20.16 8.19
N VAL A 178 -15.71 -20.05 7.20
CA VAL A 178 -14.99 -21.17 6.57
C VAL A 178 -13.58 -21.19 7.14
N ASP A 179 -13.15 -22.33 7.69
CA ASP A 179 -11.78 -22.47 8.15
C ASP A 179 -10.82 -22.63 6.96
N LEU A 180 -9.95 -21.63 6.78
CA LEU A 180 -8.97 -21.61 5.71
C LEU A 180 -7.64 -22.31 6.09
N GLY A 181 -7.51 -22.79 7.34
CA GLY A 181 -6.30 -23.43 7.85
C GLY A 181 -5.07 -22.54 7.67
N ASP A 182 -3.98 -23.13 7.19
CA ASP A 182 -2.69 -22.46 6.97
C ASP A 182 -2.62 -21.63 5.67
N PHE A 183 -3.75 -21.35 5.03
CA PHE A 183 -3.75 -20.59 3.78
C PHE A 183 -3.19 -19.17 4.00
N LYS A 184 -2.01 -18.92 3.42
CA LYS A 184 -1.38 -17.60 3.39
C LYS A 184 -1.63 -16.94 2.06
N LEU A 185 -2.06 -15.68 2.12
CA LEU A 185 -2.20 -14.85 0.94
C LEU A 185 -0.85 -14.70 0.23
N PRO A 186 -0.77 -14.99 -1.09
CA PRO A 186 0.43 -14.76 -1.87
C PRO A 186 0.87 -13.29 -1.80
N ALA A 187 2.17 -13.05 -1.60
CA ALA A 187 2.73 -11.72 -1.37
C ALA A 187 2.55 -10.75 -2.56
N HIS A 188 2.36 -11.26 -3.78
CA HIS A 188 2.13 -10.40 -4.95
C HIS A 188 0.69 -9.86 -5.05
N LEU A 189 -0.26 -10.38 -4.25
CA LEU A 189 -1.65 -9.93 -4.23
C LEU A 189 -1.86 -8.67 -3.39
N ASP A 190 -1.15 -7.61 -3.77
CA ASP A 190 -1.14 -6.33 -3.07
C ASP A 190 -2.14 -5.31 -3.63
N ASP A 191 -2.27 -4.16 -2.95
CA ASP A 191 -3.09 -3.04 -3.40
C ASP A 191 -2.70 -2.49 -4.79
N THR A 192 -1.43 -2.67 -5.18
CA THR A 192 -0.88 -2.31 -6.50
C THR A 192 -1.41 -3.26 -7.58
N TYR A 193 -1.44 -4.56 -7.31
CA TYR A 193 -1.94 -5.60 -8.21
C TYR A 193 -3.39 -5.33 -8.64
N PHE A 194 -4.25 -4.95 -7.69
CA PHE A 194 -5.67 -4.67 -7.95
C PHE A 194 -5.95 -3.23 -8.40
N LYS A 195 -4.93 -2.40 -8.65
CA LYS A 195 -5.12 -1.04 -9.13
C LYS A 195 -5.72 -1.06 -10.54
N LYS A 196 -6.71 -0.19 -10.80
CA LYS A 196 -7.32 -0.09 -12.12
C LYS A 196 -6.29 0.42 -13.14
N ASN A 197 -6.27 -0.17 -14.33
CA ASN A 197 -5.49 0.36 -15.44
C ASN A 197 -6.03 1.75 -15.82
N LYS A 198 -5.15 2.74 -15.98
CA LYS A 198 -5.55 4.12 -16.32
C LYS A 198 -6.16 4.21 -17.72
N LYS A 199 -5.70 3.38 -18.67
CA LYS A 199 -6.21 3.34 -20.05
C LYS A 199 -7.68 2.94 -20.12
N SER A 200 -8.10 1.98 -19.29
CA SER A 200 -9.49 1.52 -19.24
C SER A 200 -10.45 2.45 -18.45
N VAL A 201 -9.92 3.47 -17.75
CA VAL A 201 -10.71 4.35 -16.88
C VAL A 201 -10.79 5.77 -17.42
N LYS A 202 -9.68 6.31 -17.93
CA LYS A 202 -9.63 7.69 -18.42
C LYS A 202 -10.17 7.78 -19.84
N ARG A 203 -11.12 8.69 -20.06
CA ARG A 203 -11.56 9.11 -21.41
C ARG A 203 -10.51 10.00 -22.10
N SER A 204 -9.55 10.53 -21.33
CA SER A 204 -8.46 11.37 -21.80
C SER A 204 -7.12 10.65 -21.61
N VAL A 205 -6.68 9.97 -22.67
CA VAL A 205 -5.25 10.00 -23.03
C VAL A 205 -4.89 11.47 -23.22
N LYS A 206 -3.65 11.87 -22.89
CA LYS A 206 -3.17 13.25 -23.09
C LYS A 206 -3.27 13.55 -24.59
N ARG A 207 -4.36 14.20 -25.01
CA ARG A 207 -4.65 14.47 -26.42
C ARG A 207 -3.66 15.51 -26.93
N LYS A 208 -3.26 15.39 -28.20
CA LYS A 208 -2.72 16.55 -28.91
C LYS A 208 -3.89 17.54 -29.13
N GLN A 209 -3.63 18.84 -29.05
CA GLN A 209 -4.64 19.85 -29.37
C GLN A 209 -5.18 19.58 -30.79
N GLY A 210 -6.49 19.44 -30.96
CA GLY A 210 -7.16 19.26 -32.26
C GLY A 210 -7.68 17.86 -32.60
N GLU A 211 -7.49 16.83 -31.76
CA GLU A 211 -8.06 15.49 -32.03
C GLU A 211 -9.56 15.37 -31.68
N ASP A 212 -10.32 14.70 -32.56
CA ASP A 212 -11.75 14.44 -32.41
C ASP A 212 -12.08 13.70 -31.10
N ILE A 213 -13.05 14.25 -30.38
CA ILE A 213 -13.46 13.85 -29.03
C ILE A 213 -14.13 12.47 -29.03
N PHE A 214 -14.72 12.06 -30.16
CA PHE A 214 -15.55 10.87 -30.28
C PHE A 214 -14.83 9.62 -30.85
N ALA A 215 -13.66 9.79 -31.49
CA ALA A 215 -12.90 8.67 -32.06
C ALA A 215 -12.25 7.75 -31.00
N THR A 216 -11.95 8.26 -29.79
CA THR A 216 -11.25 7.49 -28.75
C THR A 216 -12.21 6.66 -27.89
N LYS A 217 -12.50 5.44 -28.34
CA LYS A 217 -13.24 4.43 -27.55
C LYS A 217 -12.39 3.95 -26.37
N LYS A 218 -13.02 3.80 -25.20
CA LYS A 218 -12.35 3.24 -24.01
C LYS A 218 -12.00 1.77 -24.28
N GLU A 219 -10.74 1.39 -24.07
CA GLU A 219 -10.32 -0.01 -24.11
C GLU A 219 -11.09 -0.80 -23.03
N LYS A 220 -11.82 -1.84 -23.46
CA LYS A 220 -12.52 -2.75 -22.54
C LYS A 220 -11.49 -3.55 -21.76
N TYR A 221 -11.67 -3.63 -20.44
CA TYR A 221 -10.76 -4.39 -19.59
C TYR A 221 -10.90 -5.90 -19.88
N VAL A 222 -9.77 -6.53 -20.22
CA VAL A 222 -9.64 -7.98 -20.36
C VAL A 222 -8.72 -8.49 -19.23
N PRO A 223 -9.11 -9.53 -18.48
CA PRO A 223 -8.23 -10.13 -17.47
C PRO A 223 -6.97 -10.74 -18.09
N SER A 224 -5.81 -10.44 -17.51
CA SER A 224 -4.56 -11.11 -17.87
C SER A 224 -4.58 -12.59 -17.46
N GLU A 225 -3.74 -13.39 -18.11
CA GLU A 225 -3.59 -14.81 -17.79
C GLU A 225 -3.14 -15.03 -16.34
N GLN A 226 -2.23 -14.18 -15.86
CA GLN A 226 -1.82 -14.17 -14.45
C GLN A 226 -3.02 -14.02 -13.51
N ARG A 227 -3.96 -13.10 -13.78
CA ARG A 227 -5.17 -12.96 -12.94
C ARG A 227 -6.04 -14.22 -12.95
N LYS A 228 -6.12 -14.92 -14.08
CA LYS A 228 -6.87 -16.18 -14.19
C LYS A 228 -6.19 -17.30 -13.39
N ALA A 229 -4.86 -17.38 -13.45
CA ALA A 229 -4.08 -18.36 -12.69
C ALA A 229 -4.17 -18.12 -11.18
N ASP A 230 -3.96 -16.87 -10.74
CA ASP A 230 -4.09 -16.46 -9.34
C ASP A 230 -5.50 -16.77 -8.81
N GLN A 231 -6.55 -16.48 -9.59
CA GLN A 231 -7.93 -16.81 -9.22
C GLN A 231 -8.11 -18.31 -8.97
N LYS A 232 -7.64 -19.16 -9.89
CA LYS A 232 -7.73 -20.62 -9.75
C LYS A 232 -7.03 -21.09 -8.47
N SER A 233 -5.81 -20.62 -8.22
CA SER A 233 -5.04 -21.02 -7.04
C SER A 233 -5.73 -20.69 -5.71
N VAL A 234 -6.30 -19.48 -5.60
CA VAL A 234 -7.00 -19.07 -4.37
C VAL A 234 -8.35 -19.77 -4.25
N ASP A 235 -9.09 -19.90 -5.35
CA ASP A 235 -10.38 -20.59 -5.34
C ASP A 235 -10.23 -22.08 -5.01
N GLU A 236 -9.19 -22.75 -5.48
CA GLU A 236 -8.91 -24.15 -5.12
C GLU A 236 -8.73 -24.30 -3.62
N ALA A 237 -7.98 -23.41 -2.96
CA ALA A 237 -7.82 -23.44 -1.51
C ALA A 237 -9.16 -23.24 -0.79
N VAL A 238 -9.98 -22.28 -1.21
CA VAL A 238 -11.29 -21.99 -0.60
C VAL A 238 -12.28 -23.12 -0.86
N ILE A 239 -12.30 -23.71 -2.06
CA ILE A 239 -13.18 -24.84 -2.42
C ILE A 239 -12.78 -26.09 -1.63
N LYS A 240 -11.48 -26.36 -1.47
CA LYS A 240 -10.98 -27.45 -0.62
C LYS A 240 -11.44 -27.25 0.83
N ALA A 241 -11.30 -26.03 1.38
CA ALA A 241 -11.79 -25.70 2.71
C ALA A 241 -13.30 -25.90 2.88
N ILE A 242 -14.11 -25.45 1.91
CA ILE A 242 -15.56 -25.70 1.89
C ILE A 242 -15.88 -27.19 1.80
N GLY A 243 -15.09 -27.94 1.04
CA GLY A 243 -15.26 -29.39 0.83
C GLY A 243 -15.02 -30.24 2.08
N LYS A 244 -14.20 -29.77 3.02
CA LYS A 244 -13.94 -30.44 4.30
C LYS A 244 -15.11 -30.38 5.28
N ARG A 245 -16.05 -29.45 5.09
CA ARG A 245 -17.19 -29.29 5.99
C ARG A 245 -18.27 -30.35 5.75
N THR A 246 -18.99 -30.71 6.81
CA THR A 246 -20.15 -31.61 6.75
C THR A 246 -21.29 -31.00 5.93
N ASP A 247 -21.54 -29.70 6.10
CA ASP A 247 -22.59 -28.92 5.43
C ASP A 247 -22.21 -28.41 4.03
N LYS A 248 -21.20 -29.00 3.37
CA LYS A 248 -20.63 -28.53 2.08
C LYS A 248 -21.67 -28.32 0.98
N LYS A 249 -22.69 -29.18 0.87
CA LYS A 249 -23.75 -29.05 -0.15
C LYS A 249 -24.59 -27.79 0.09
N LEU A 250 -24.99 -27.57 1.35
CA LEU A 250 -25.77 -26.43 1.79
C LEU A 250 -24.98 -25.13 1.63
N LEU A 251 -23.70 -25.11 2.03
CA LEU A 251 -22.85 -23.94 1.91
C LEU A 251 -22.58 -23.54 0.44
N ARG A 252 -22.42 -24.52 -0.45
CA ARG A 252 -22.31 -24.27 -1.90
C ARG A 252 -23.57 -23.59 -2.45
N GLY A 253 -24.76 -24.09 -2.08
CA GLY A 253 -26.03 -23.45 -2.43
C GLY A 253 -26.16 -22.04 -1.83
N TYR A 254 -25.76 -21.88 -0.58
CA TYR A 254 -25.75 -20.60 0.12
C TYR A 254 -24.89 -19.55 -0.59
N LEU A 255 -23.67 -19.90 -1.04
CA LEU A 255 -22.77 -19.00 -1.77
C LEU A 255 -23.23 -18.67 -3.20
N LYS A 256 -23.95 -19.60 -3.85
CA LYS A 256 -24.55 -19.40 -5.18
C LYS A 256 -25.73 -18.43 -5.14
N SER A 257 -26.57 -18.54 -4.11
CA SER A 257 -27.75 -17.68 -3.96
C SER A 257 -27.41 -16.25 -3.55
N ALA A 258 -28.16 -15.29 -4.10
CA ALA A 258 -28.04 -13.88 -3.76
C ALA A 258 -28.87 -13.55 -2.51
N PHE A 259 -28.36 -12.65 -1.70
CA PHE A 259 -29.09 -12.01 -0.61
C PHE A 259 -29.97 -10.89 -1.16
N GLY A 260 -31.23 -10.91 -0.75
CA GLY A 260 -32.20 -9.84 -0.93
C GLY A 260 -33.20 -9.93 0.22
N LEU A 261 -33.78 -8.79 0.60
CA LEU A 261 -34.85 -8.75 1.59
C LEU A 261 -36.18 -9.02 0.88
N ARG A 262 -36.98 -9.91 1.45
CA ARG A 262 -38.38 -10.12 1.03
C ARG A 262 -39.32 -9.30 1.92
N SER A 263 -40.60 -9.27 1.54
CA SER A 263 -41.64 -8.72 2.40
C SER A 263 -41.57 -9.34 3.80
N SER A 264 -41.79 -8.53 4.84
CA SER A 264 -41.70 -8.91 6.26
C SER A 264 -40.31 -9.31 6.79
N GLN A 265 -39.23 -9.14 6.01
CA GLN A 265 -37.86 -9.31 6.50
C GLN A 265 -37.23 -7.97 6.87
N TYR A 266 -37.18 -7.66 8.17
CA TYR A 266 -36.63 -6.40 8.67
C TYR A 266 -35.17 -6.54 9.13
N PRO A 267 -34.21 -5.79 8.57
CA PRO A 267 -32.78 -5.95 8.88
C PRO A 267 -32.40 -5.83 10.34
N HIS A 268 -33.13 -5.02 11.13
CA HIS A 268 -32.89 -4.87 12.57
C HIS A 268 -33.29 -6.11 13.39
N ARG A 269 -34.12 -7.00 12.83
CA ARG A 269 -34.50 -8.29 13.45
C ARG A 269 -33.67 -9.45 12.92
N LEU A 270 -32.98 -9.28 11.79
CA LEU A 270 -32.16 -10.33 11.19
C LEU A 270 -30.83 -10.48 11.95
N ARG A 271 -30.43 -11.74 12.15
CA ARG A 271 -29.09 -12.09 12.62
C ARG A 271 -28.27 -12.53 11.42
N PHE A 272 -27.20 -11.78 11.16
CA PHE A 272 -26.27 -12.05 10.07
C PHE A 272 -25.12 -12.92 10.56
#